data_AF-A0A9W6HDV7-F1
#
_entry.id   AF-A0A9W6HDV7-F1
#
_cell.length_a   1.000
_cell.length_b   1.000
_cell.length_c   1.000
_cell.angle_alpha   90.00
_cell.angle_beta   90.00
_cell.angle_gamma   90.00
#
_symmetry.space_group_name_H-M   'P 1'
#
loop_
_entity.id
_entity.type
_entity.pdbx_description
1 polymer ?
#
loop_
_entity_poly.entity_id
_entity_poly.type
_entity_poly.pdbx_seq_one_letter_code
_entity_poly.pdbx_strand_id
1 'polypeptide(L)'
;MSGADDAPAEAIARDFVARAGLEVQHVDRISAAIRDARTVAGDDREVFVIVAADGAVIAPLVLAVAETRLSQAEHAGLLWSDALLLPPTPYVVETSYLGTGFSVTMLERRQQRDLATRRWLFFGEDRTVIVSLGPVVPYGMAFAQIPVEAMLESARVDGFIAADARDYVDQLDAAAARFGEGWVA
;
A
#
# COMPACT_ATOMS: atom_id res chain seq x y z
N MET A 1 0.95 -28.57 10.57
CA MET A 1 0.19 -27.80 11.57
C MET A 1 -0.06 -26.42 10.97
N SER A 2 -1.25 -26.17 10.44
CA SER A 2 -1.75 -24.85 10.02
C SER A 2 -3.26 -24.98 10.00
N GLY A 3 -3.97 -24.32 10.90
CA GLY A 3 -5.40 -24.55 11.09
C GLY A 3 -6.07 -23.58 12.05
N ALA A 4 -5.63 -22.31 12.11
CA ALA A 4 -6.17 -21.36 13.08
C ALA A 4 -6.57 -19.96 12.55
N ASP A 5 -6.34 -19.58 11.29
CA ASP A 5 -6.64 -18.20 10.82
C ASP A 5 -7.70 -18.06 9.70
N ASP A 6 -8.41 -19.15 9.38
CA ASP A 6 -9.63 -19.10 8.56
C ASP A 6 -10.85 -18.77 9.45
N ALA A 7 -10.87 -17.61 10.11
CA ALA A 7 -12.14 -16.88 10.14
C ALA A 7 -12.35 -16.48 8.67
N PRO A 8 -13.16 -17.26 7.92
CA PRO A 8 -12.90 -17.45 6.51
C PRO A 8 -13.17 -16.12 5.83
N ALA A 9 -12.35 -15.72 4.86
CA ALA A 9 -12.54 -14.48 4.09
C ALA A 9 -14.01 -14.25 3.64
N GLU A 10 -14.76 -15.34 3.48
CA GLU A 10 -16.20 -15.38 3.25
C GLU A 10 -17.05 -14.79 4.39
N ALA A 11 -16.77 -15.09 5.66
CA ALA A 11 -17.48 -14.50 6.80
C ALA A 11 -17.26 -12.98 6.88
N ILE A 12 -16.02 -12.52 6.64
CA ILE A 12 -15.68 -11.09 6.55
C ILE A 12 -16.44 -10.44 5.39
N ALA A 13 -16.42 -11.09 4.21
CA ALA A 13 -17.14 -10.60 3.04
C ALA A 13 -18.66 -10.51 3.27
N ARG A 14 -19.26 -11.52 3.93
CA ARG A 14 -20.70 -11.51 4.28
C ARG A 14 -21.06 -10.39 5.25
N ASP A 15 -20.26 -10.18 6.31
CA ASP A 15 -20.49 -9.08 7.25
C ASP A 15 -20.38 -7.73 6.54
N PHE A 16 -19.33 -7.53 5.74
CA PHE A 16 -19.14 -6.31 4.96
C PHE A 16 -20.33 -6.07 4.00
N VAL A 17 -20.73 -7.07 3.22
CA VAL A 17 -21.86 -6.97 2.28
C VAL A 17 -23.14 -6.57 3.02
N ALA A 18 -23.42 -7.18 4.16
CA ALA A 18 -24.59 -6.85 4.97
C ALA A 18 -24.53 -5.41 5.53
N ARG A 19 -23.38 -4.98 6.06
CA ARG A 19 -23.20 -3.63 6.63
C ARG A 19 -23.20 -2.53 5.58
N ALA A 20 -22.68 -2.82 4.39
CA ALA A 20 -22.63 -1.90 3.26
C ALA A 20 -23.94 -1.85 2.46
N GLY A 21 -24.91 -2.72 2.76
CA GLY A 21 -26.17 -2.81 2.03
C GLY A 21 -26.01 -3.34 0.60
N LEU A 22 -24.99 -4.15 0.35
CA LEU A 22 -24.71 -4.77 -0.94
C LEU A 22 -25.50 -6.08 -1.11
N GLU A 23 -25.65 -6.52 -2.36
CA GLU A 23 -26.26 -7.81 -2.67
C GLU A 23 -25.33 -8.99 -2.32
N VAL A 24 -25.92 -10.10 -1.88
CA VAL A 24 -25.19 -11.32 -1.47
C VAL A 24 -24.28 -11.88 -2.57
N GLN A 25 -24.58 -11.62 -3.85
CA GLN A 25 -23.77 -12.06 -4.98
C GLN A 25 -22.33 -11.48 -4.98
N HIS A 26 -22.09 -10.40 -4.23
CA HIS A 26 -20.75 -9.81 -4.12
C HIS A 26 -19.83 -10.54 -3.12
N VAL A 27 -20.39 -11.41 -2.27
CA VAL A 27 -19.63 -12.14 -1.22
C VAL A 27 -18.47 -12.93 -1.83
N ASP A 28 -18.71 -13.68 -2.90
CA ASP A 28 -17.70 -14.54 -3.50
C ASP A 28 -16.52 -13.74 -4.04
N ARG A 29 -16.81 -12.65 -4.75
CA ARG A 29 -15.78 -11.77 -5.32
C ARG A 29 -14.95 -11.09 -4.24
N ILE A 30 -15.59 -10.56 -3.20
CA ILE A 30 -14.91 -9.87 -2.10
C ILE A 30 -14.09 -10.86 -1.27
N SER A 31 -14.63 -12.05 -0.99
CA SER A 31 -13.91 -13.10 -0.27
C SER A 31 -12.67 -13.58 -1.03
N ALA A 32 -12.76 -13.74 -2.36
CA ALA A 32 -11.61 -14.08 -3.19
C ALA A 32 -10.52 -13.00 -3.12
N ALA A 33 -10.91 -11.72 -3.24
CA ALA A 33 -9.97 -10.61 -3.13
C ALA A 33 -9.24 -10.55 -1.78
N ILE A 34 -9.95 -10.83 -0.68
CA ILE A 34 -9.34 -10.90 0.66
C ILE A 34 -8.30 -12.04 0.73
N ARG A 35 -8.61 -13.22 0.18
CA ARG A 35 -7.65 -14.35 0.15
C ARG A 35 -6.42 -14.02 -0.69
N ASP A 36 -6.62 -13.43 -1.87
CA ASP A 36 -5.53 -13.04 -2.76
C ASP A 36 -4.61 -12.01 -2.08
N ALA A 37 -5.21 -11.00 -1.43
CA ALA A 37 -4.45 -9.98 -0.72
C ALA A 37 -3.66 -10.55 0.47
N ARG A 38 -4.24 -11.49 1.25
CA ARG A 38 -3.55 -12.18 2.36
C ARG A 38 -2.37 -13.03 1.87
N THR A 39 -2.52 -13.71 0.74
CA THR A 39 -1.45 -14.54 0.15
C THR A 39 -0.22 -13.71 -0.21
N VAL A 40 -0.41 -12.43 -0.55
CA VAL A 40 0.68 -11.51 -0.94
C VAL A 40 1.32 -10.82 0.27
N ALA A 41 0.58 -10.65 1.36
CA ALA A 41 1.01 -9.80 2.47
C ALA A 41 1.93 -10.51 3.48
N GLY A 42 1.79 -11.83 3.71
CA GLY A 42 2.50 -12.51 4.80
C GLY A 42 1.95 -12.15 6.18
N ASP A 43 2.45 -12.80 7.24
CA ASP A 43 1.76 -12.87 8.55
C ASP A 43 1.76 -11.55 9.35
N ASP A 44 2.78 -10.69 9.20
CA ASP A 44 2.94 -9.44 9.99
C ASP A 44 2.26 -8.20 9.37
N ARG A 45 1.28 -8.38 8.47
CA ARG A 45 0.71 -7.28 7.69
C ARG A 45 -0.81 -7.22 7.79
N GLU A 46 -1.30 -6.01 7.99
CA GLU A 46 -2.73 -5.74 7.93
C GLU A 46 -3.17 -5.61 6.48
N VAL A 47 -4.21 -6.37 6.11
CA VAL A 47 -4.67 -6.48 4.73
C VAL A 47 -6.10 -5.99 4.62
N PHE A 48 -6.27 -5.03 3.73
CA PHE A 48 -7.55 -4.40 3.40
C PHE A 48 -7.87 -4.60 1.92
N VAL A 49 -9.15 -4.53 1.58
CA VAL A 49 -9.64 -4.54 0.20
C VAL A 49 -10.57 -3.35 0.02
N ILE A 50 -10.28 -2.52 -0.99
CA ILE A 50 -11.12 -1.39 -1.36
C ILE A 50 -12.25 -1.91 -2.26
N VAL A 51 -13.48 -1.66 -1.85
CA VAL A 51 -14.69 -2.05 -2.58
C VAL A 51 -15.51 -0.80 -2.89
N ALA A 52 -15.94 -0.68 -4.15
CA ALA A 52 -16.82 0.39 -4.60
C ALA A 52 -18.24 0.23 -4.05
N ALA A 53 -19.04 1.29 -4.13
CA ALA A 53 -20.44 1.29 -3.67
C ALA A 53 -21.35 0.30 -4.43
N ASP A 54 -20.93 -0.17 -5.61
CA ASP A 54 -21.62 -1.18 -6.40
C ASP A 54 -21.08 -2.62 -6.14
N GLY A 55 -20.22 -2.80 -5.15
CA GLY A 55 -19.61 -4.08 -4.81
C GLY A 55 -18.44 -4.50 -5.70
N ALA A 56 -17.96 -3.63 -6.60
CA ALA A 56 -16.76 -3.91 -7.38
C ALA A 56 -15.50 -3.84 -6.49
N VAL A 57 -14.69 -4.90 -6.49
CA VAL A 57 -13.36 -4.88 -5.87
C VAL A 57 -12.44 -3.99 -6.71
N ILE A 58 -11.94 -2.91 -6.10
CA ILE A 58 -11.08 -1.92 -6.74
C ILE A 58 -9.61 -2.32 -6.60
N ALA A 59 -9.14 -2.50 -5.35
CA ALA A 59 -7.72 -2.68 -5.08
C ALA A 59 -7.48 -3.38 -3.74
N PRO A 60 -6.43 -4.20 -3.61
CA PRO A 60 -5.89 -4.56 -2.31
C PRO A 60 -5.10 -3.38 -1.73
N LEU A 61 -5.09 -3.26 -0.41
CA LEU A 61 -4.32 -2.30 0.36
C LEU A 61 -3.65 -3.05 1.50
N VAL A 62 -2.34 -2.92 1.62
CA VAL A 62 -1.56 -3.56 2.67
C VAL A 62 -0.95 -2.46 3.54
N LEU A 63 -1.13 -2.57 4.85
CA LEU A 63 -0.39 -1.79 5.84
C LEU A 63 0.57 -2.69 6.59
N ALA A 64 1.79 -2.21 6.78
CA ALA A 64 2.80 -2.86 7.60
C ALA A 64 3.51 -1.81 8.45
N VAL A 65 3.92 -2.22 9.65
CA VAL A 65 4.78 -1.41 10.51
C VAL A 65 6.07 -2.18 10.69
N ALA A 66 7.15 -1.66 10.14
CA ALA A 66 8.47 -2.19 10.42
C ALA A 66 8.87 -1.75 11.84
N GLU A 67 9.12 -2.70 12.73
CA GLU A 67 9.54 -2.46 14.11
C GLU A 67 10.94 -1.85 14.23
N THR A 68 11.64 -1.71 13.11
CA THR A 68 12.92 -1.03 13.00
C THR A 68 12.89 -0.05 11.84
N ARG A 69 13.74 0.97 11.92
CA ARG A 69 14.01 1.85 10.78
C ARG A 69 14.65 1.03 9.66
N LEU A 70 14.01 1.05 8.50
CA LEU A 70 14.55 0.42 7.30
C LEU A 70 15.90 1.05 6.91
N SER A 71 16.79 0.21 6.41
CA SER A 71 18.04 0.60 5.78
C SER A 71 17.82 1.32 4.45
N GLN A 72 18.85 2.02 3.98
CA GLN A 72 18.82 2.68 2.68
C GLN A 72 18.56 1.69 1.53
N ALA A 73 19.10 0.47 1.61
CA ALA A 73 18.88 -0.57 0.61
C ALA A 73 17.41 -1.06 0.60
N GLU A 74 16.78 -1.17 1.77
CA GLU A 74 15.36 -1.53 1.88
C GLU A 74 14.47 -0.43 1.32
N HIS A 75 14.79 0.84 1.59
CA HIS A 75 14.12 1.97 0.94
C HIS A 75 14.32 1.94 -0.58
N ALA A 76 15.52 1.67 -1.07
CA ALA A 76 15.77 1.54 -2.52
C ALA A 76 14.92 0.43 -3.15
N GLY A 77 14.80 -0.74 -2.50
CA GLY A 77 13.92 -1.83 -2.97
C GLY A 77 12.43 -1.49 -2.93
N LEU A 78 12.03 -0.48 -2.16
CA LEU A 78 10.67 0.04 -2.15
C LEU A 78 10.42 1.02 -3.30
N LEU A 79 11.46 1.74 -3.73
CA LEU A 79 11.42 2.79 -4.77
C LEU A 79 11.75 2.27 -6.17
N TRP A 80 12.45 1.15 -6.28
CA TRP A 80 12.94 0.60 -7.53
C TRP A 80 12.62 -0.89 -7.69
N SER A 81 12.38 -1.30 -8.93
CA SER A 81 12.14 -2.68 -9.33
C SER A 81 12.61 -2.88 -10.77
N ASP A 82 13.24 -4.01 -11.07
CA ASP A 82 13.70 -4.33 -12.43
C ASP A 82 12.52 -4.56 -13.40
N ALA A 83 11.30 -4.70 -12.88
CA ALA A 83 10.07 -4.85 -13.66
C ALA A 83 9.39 -3.51 -14.02
N LEU A 84 9.98 -2.37 -13.63
CA LEU A 84 9.44 -1.04 -13.92
C LEU A 84 9.38 -0.78 -15.43
N LEU A 85 8.22 -0.32 -15.89
CA LEU A 85 7.99 0.11 -17.27
C LEU A 85 8.30 1.60 -17.49
N LEU A 86 8.20 2.39 -16.43
CA LEU A 86 8.47 3.82 -16.39
C LEU A 86 9.21 4.14 -15.09
N PRO A 87 9.97 5.24 -15.02
CA PRO A 87 10.53 5.72 -13.76
C PRO A 87 9.44 5.84 -12.69
N PRO A 88 9.78 5.53 -11.43
CA PRO A 88 8.89 5.78 -10.32
C PRO A 88 8.51 7.27 -10.29
N THR A 89 7.25 7.57 -9.96
CA THR A 89 6.79 8.95 -9.77
C THR A 89 6.68 9.24 -8.28
N PRO A 90 7.68 9.93 -7.68
CA PRO A 90 7.66 10.26 -6.27
C PRO A 90 6.79 11.49 -5.97
N TYR A 91 6.34 11.61 -4.71
CA TYR A 91 5.69 12.81 -4.19
C TYR A 91 5.76 12.83 -2.66
N VAL A 92 6.00 14.00 -2.08
CA VAL A 92 6.00 14.22 -0.62
C VAL A 92 4.58 14.33 -0.08
N VAL A 93 4.25 13.53 0.94
CA VAL A 93 2.92 13.52 1.55
C VAL A 93 3.01 14.00 2.98
N GLU A 94 2.09 14.85 3.42
CA GLU A 94 1.99 15.30 4.81
C GLU A 94 0.69 14.80 5.42
N THR A 95 0.76 14.30 6.66
CA THR A 95 -0.39 13.78 7.39
C THR A 95 -0.43 14.35 8.80
N SER A 96 -1.61 14.31 9.44
CA SER A 96 -1.79 14.90 10.76
C SER A 96 -1.05 14.17 11.88
N TYR A 97 -0.79 12.87 11.73
CA TYR A 97 -0.23 12.04 12.80
C TYR A 97 0.98 11.20 12.38
N LEU A 98 1.12 10.88 11.09
CA LEU A 98 2.29 10.16 10.59
C LEU A 98 3.41 11.12 10.11
N GLY A 99 3.17 12.43 10.18
CA GLY A 99 4.12 13.46 9.79
C GLY A 99 4.32 13.56 8.28
N THR A 100 5.51 14.01 7.88
CA THR A 100 5.95 14.04 6.48
C THR A 100 6.43 12.66 6.05
N GLY A 101 5.82 12.12 5.01
CA GLY A 101 6.17 10.86 4.38
C GLY A 101 6.52 11.02 2.91
N PHE A 102 6.82 9.89 2.30
CA PHE A 102 7.21 9.77 0.91
C PHE A 102 6.27 8.80 0.20
N SER A 103 5.72 9.20 -0.95
CA SER A 103 4.95 8.31 -1.80
C SER A 103 5.67 8.04 -3.11
N VAL A 104 5.51 6.82 -3.63
CA VAL A 104 5.99 6.45 -4.95
C VAL A 104 4.92 5.69 -5.71
N THR A 105 4.68 6.07 -6.95
CA THR A 105 3.84 5.30 -7.88
C THR A 105 4.72 4.58 -8.88
N MET A 106 4.49 3.28 -9.03
CA MET A 106 5.23 2.39 -9.92
C MET A 106 4.28 1.74 -10.91
N LEU A 107 4.75 1.63 -12.15
CA LEU A 107 4.09 0.87 -13.21
C LEU A 107 4.99 -0.32 -13.56
N GLU A 108 4.52 -1.53 -13.31
CA GLU A 108 5.29 -2.77 -13.50
C GLU A 108 4.60 -3.71 -14.48
N ARG A 109 5.39 -4.48 -15.23
CA ARG A 109 4.87 -5.62 -16.00
C ARG A 109 4.96 -6.91 -15.20
N ARG A 110 3.81 -7.54 -14.93
CA ARG A 110 3.72 -8.85 -14.27
C ARG A 110 2.86 -9.79 -15.10
N GLN A 111 3.41 -10.96 -15.48
CA GLN A 111 2.66 -12.02 -16.18
C GLN A 111 1.84 -11.51 -17.38
N GLN A 112 2.46 -10.70 -18.25
CA GLN A 112 1.83 -10.08 -19.43
C GLN A 112 0.75 -9.02 -19.14
N ARG A 113 0.68 -8.50 -17.91
CA ARG A 113 -0.21 -7.40 -17.53
C ARG A 113 0.59 -6.24 -16.98
N ASP A 114 0.13 -5.03 -17.30
CA ASP A 114 0.67 -3.79 -16.76
C ASP A 114 -0.14 -3.42 -15.53
N LEU A 115 0.54 -3.28 -14.38
CA LEU A 115 -0.08 -3.07 -13.08
C LEU A 115 0.57 -1.88 -12.41
N ALA A 116 -0.26 -1.01 -11.83
CA ALA A 116 0.19 0.08 -11.00
C ALA A 116 0.15 -0.31 -9.52
N THR A 117 1.17 0.12 -8.78
CA THR A 117 1.24 0.05 -7.32
C THR A 117 1.65 1.42 -6.81
N ARG A 118 1.00 1.90 -5.75
CA ARG A 118 1.42 3.11 -5.04
C ARG A 118 1.81 2.74 -3.62
N ARG A 119 2.97 3.21 -3.19
CA ARG A 119 3.48 2.99 -1.83
C ARG A 119 3.58 4.33 -1.11
N TRP A 120 3.36 4.31 0.19
CA TRP A 120 3.64 5.41 1.11
C TRP A 120 4.55 4.89 2.22
N LEU A 121 5.51 5.72 2.59
CA LEU A 121 6.44 5.49 3.68
C LEU A 121 6.35 6.66 4.64
N PHE A 122 6.09 6.38 5.91
CA PHE A 122 6.14 7.36 6.99
C PHE A 122 7.20 6.93 8.00
N PHE A 123 8.01 7.89 8.41
CA PHE A 123 9.22 7.63 9.18
C PHE A 123 8.98 8.04 10.63
N GLY A 124 9.07 7.08 11.54
CA GLY A 124 9.06 7.31 12.97
C GLY A 124 10.48 7.30 13.55
N GLU A 125 10.60 7.61 14.84
CA GLU A 125 11.88 7.57 15.55
C GLU A 125 12.50 6.15 15.56
N ASP A 126 11.66 5.12 15.72
CA ASP A 126 12.06 3.71 15.85
C ASP A 126 11.43 2.81 14.77
N ARG A 127 10.39 3.27 14.07
CA ARG A 127 9.54 2.46 13.18
C ARG A 127 9.33 3.09 11.82
N THR A 128 9.03 2.29 10.82
CA THR A 128 8.56 2.78 9.51
C THR A 128 7.17 2.23 9.23
N VAL A 129 6.21 3.12 8.95
CA VAL A 129 4.89 2.71 8.46
C VAL A 129 4.94 2.63 6.95
N ILE A 130 4.54 1.49 6.41
CA ILE A 130 4.54 1.18 4.98
C ILE A 130 3.10 0.92 4.58
N VAL A 131 2.62 1.65 3.58
CA VAL A 131 1.29 1.45 3.01
C VAL A 131 1.46 1.15 1.52
N SER A 132 0.83 0.09 1.03
CA SER A 132 0.93 -0.33 -0.37
C SER A 132 -0.47 -0.54 -0.94
N LEU A 133 -0.84 0.29 -1.91
CA LEU A 133 -2.06 0.17 -2.70
C LEU A 133 -1.76 -0.52 -4.03
N GLY A 134 -2.54 -1.54 -4.34
CA GLY A 134 -2.39 -2.34 -5.55
C GLY A 134 -1.69 -3.67 -5.29
N PRO A 135 -1.56 -4.51 -6.33
CA PRO A 135 -1.61 -4.13 -7.74
C PRO A 135 -3.01 -3.83 -8.26
N VAL A 136 -3.12 -2.83 -9.15
CA VAL A 136 -4.34 -2.50 -9.91
C VAL A 136 -4.03 -2.21 -11.37
N VAL A 137 -5.05 -2.21 -12.23
CA VAL A 137 -4.90 -1.67 -13.60
C VAL A 137 -4.51 -0.18 -13.55
N PRO A 138 -3.66 0.34 -14.46
CA PRO A 138 -3.04 1.66 -14.29
C PRO A 138 -4.04 2.81 -14.15
N TYR A 139 -5.10 2.83 -14.96
CA TYR A 139 -6.15 3.84 -14.87
C TYR A 139 -7.00 3.72 -13.59
N GLY A 140 -7.05 2.52 -12.99
CA GLY A 140 -7.73 2.27 -11.72
C GLY A 140 -7.06 2.95 -10.53
N MET A 141 -5.75 3.21 -10.61
CA MET A 141 -4.99 3.88 -9.55
C MET A 141 -5.55 5.26 -9.22
N ALA A 142 -5.96 6.02 -10.24
CA ALA A 142 -6.51 7.37 -10.05
C ALA A 142 -7.78 7.38 -9.17
N PHE A 143 -8.58 6.31 -9.23
CA PHE A 143 -9.78 6.16 -8.40
C PHE A 143 -9.45 5.54 -7.04
N ALA A 144 -8.56 4.55 -7.02
CA ALA A 144 -8.20 3.79 -5.83
C ALA A 144 -7.41 4.63 -4.81
N GLN A 145 -6.59 5.58 -5.26
CA GLN A 145 -5.74 6.37 -4.37
C GLN A 145 -6.52 7.37 -3.51
N ILE A 146 -7.62 7.93 -4.02
CA ILE A 146 -8.39 8.99 -3.34
C ILE A 146 -8.86 8.55 -1.94
N PRO A 147 -9.57 7.42 -1.77
CA PRO A 147 -10.00 6.98 -0.45
C PRO A 147 -8.83 6.61 0.47
N VAL A 148 -7.71 6.14 -0.09
CA VAL A 148 -6.52 5.78 0.70
C VAL A 148 -5.83 7.03 1.23
N GLU A 149 -5.63 8.05 0.40
CA GLU A 149 -5.03 9.31 0.83
C GLU A 149 -5.89 9.99 1.91
N ALA A 150 -7.22 10.02 1.73
CA ALA A 150 -8.15 10.52 2.74
C ALA A 150 -8.08 9.72 4.06
N MET A 151 -7.89 8.40 3.99
CA MET A 151 -7.66 7.58 5.19
C MET A 151 -6.33 7.94 5.86
N LEU A 152 -5.25 8.10 5.08
CA LEU A 152 -3.91 8.40 5.58
C LEU A 152 -3.79 9.79 6.22
N GLU A 153 -4.54 10.78 5.75
CA GLU A 153 -4.57 12.14 6.33
C GLU A 153 -4.81 12.13 7.85
N SER A 154 -5.58 11.16 8.33
CA SER A 154 -5.99 11.03 9.74
C SER A 154 -5.57 9.71 10.40
N ALA A 155 -4.82 8.86 9.70
CA ALA A 155 -4.39 7.57 10.21
C ALA A 155 -3.47 7.72 11.43
N ARG A 156 -3.65 6.85 12.42
CA ARG A 156 -2.83 6.79 13.63
C ARG A 156 -2.32 5.38 13.84
N VAL A 157 -1.09 5.27 14.30
CA VAL A 157 -0.48 4.00 14.70
C VAL A 157 -0.06 4.13 16.15
N ASP A 158 -0.53 3.21 16.98
CA ASP A 158 -0.24 3.24 18.42
C ASP A 158 1.26 3.12 18.67
N GLY A 159 1.80 4.04 19.47
CA GLY A 159 3.23 4.11 19.77
C GLY A 159 4.10 4.63 18.63
N PHE A 160 3.54 5.05 17.50
CA PHE A 160 4.30 5.71 16.44
C PHE A 160 4.53 7.18 16.79
N ILE A 161 5.81 7.58 16.80
CA ILE A 161 6.23 8.98 16.98
C ILE A 161 6.87 9.42 15.68
N ALA A 162 6.23 10.33 14.96
CA ALA A 162 6.74 10.84 13.68
C ALA A 162 8.10 11.52 13.87
N ALA A 163 9.09 11.10 13.10
CA ALA A 163 10.40 11.74 13.07
C ALA A 163 10.36 12.99 12.17
N ASP A 164 11.20 13.98 12.46
CA ASP A 164 11.50 15.04 11.50
C ASP A 164 12.38 14.46 10.39
N ALA A 165 11.73 14.01 9.31
CA ALA A 165 12.36 13.32 8.20
C ALA A 165 12.42 14.17 6.93
N ARG A 166 12.22 15.50 7.00
CA ARG A 166 12.14 16.37 5.80
C ARG A 166 13.37 16.23 4.90
N ASP A 167 14.56 16.39 5.47
CA ASP A 167 15.82 16.27 4.73
C ASP A 167 16.02 14.88 4.12
N TYR A 168 15.50 13.84 4.78
CA TYR A 168 15.58 12.46 4.28
C TYR A 168 14.60 12.23 3.13
N VAL A 169 13.38 12.75 3.25
CA VAL A 169 12.36 12.73 2.20
C VAL A 169 12.84 13.47 0.96
N ASP A 170 13.48 14.62 1.11
CA ASP A 170 14.05 15.40 0.00
C ASP A 170 15.19 14.63 -0.70
N GLN A 171 16.00 13.87 0.06
CA GLN A 171 17.01 12.98 -0.52
C GLN A 171 16.39 11.83 -1.32
N LEU A 172 15.30 11.24 -0.83
CA LEU A 172 14.58 10.19 -1.55
C LEU A 172 13.92 10.72 -2.83
N ASP A 173 13.36 11.93 -2.78
CA ASP A 173 12.76 12.58 -3.96
C ASP A 173 13.80 12.84 -5.04
N ALA A 174 14.95 13.40 -4.65
CA ALA A 174 16.08 13.60 -5.55
C ALA A 174 16.59 12.29 -6.16
N ALA A 175 16.64 11.21 -5.39
CA ALA A 175 17.09 9.90 -5.86
C ALA A 175 16.11 9.22 -6.82
N ALA A 176 14.80 9.46 -6.67
CA ALA A 176 13.77 8.85 -7.51
C ALA A 176 13.56 9.57 -8.86
N ALA A 177 14.14 10.76 -9.05
CA ALA A 177 13.68 11.71 -10.05
C ALA A 177 14.04 11.42 -11.52
N ARG A 178 14.96 10.51 -11.91
CA ARG A 178 15.39 10.45 -13.33
C ARG A 178 15.72 9.07 -13.92
N PHE A 179 15.37 8.92 -15.20
CA PHE A 179 15.85 7.85 -16.08
C PHE A 179 17.38 8.03 -16.26
N GLY A 180 18.18 7.07 -15.79
CA GLY A 180 19.64 7.09 -15.94
C GLY A 180 20.44 7.73 -14.80
N GLU A 181 19.79 8.23 -13.75
CA GLU A 181 20.46 8.57 -12.49
C GLU A 181 20.35 7.37 -11.56
N GLY A 182 21.41 6.57 -11.52
CA GLY A 182 21.50 5.44 -10.60
C GLY A 182 21.70 5.93 -9.16
N TRP A 183 21.15 5.18 -8.22
CA TRP A 183 21.47 5.32 -6.80
C TRP A 183 22.95 4.96 -6.61
N VAL A 184 23.79 5.92 -6.21
CA VAL A 184 25.16 5.61 -5.77
C VAL A 184 25.05 5.09 -4.34
N ALA A 185 25.28 3.79 -4.17
CA ALA A 185 25.31 3.11 -2.88
C ALA A 185 26.43 3.63 -1.97
#